data_AF-A0A968RU27-F1
#
_entry.id   AF-A0A968RU27-F1
#
_cell.length_a   1.000
_cell.length_b   1.000
_cell.length_c   1.000
_cell.angle_alpha   90.00
_cell.angle_beta   90.00
_cell.angle_gamma   90.00
#
_symmetry.space_group_name_H-M   'P 1'
#
loop_
_entity.id
_entity.type
_entity.pdbx_description
1 polymer ?
#
loop_
_entity_poly.entity_id
_entity_poly.type
_entity_poly.pdbx_seq_one_letter_code
_entity_poly.pdbx_strand_id
1 'polypeptide(L)'
;MSEYELIDQIRMRTEMYIGYSSPTHLSSFLSGYFYAKINEEIKEEEPNFHGFHDWVANKFGYRESTSGWAYMIEYQREDKKKPYIYFTNYLMNIGE
;
A
#
# COMPACT_ATOMS: atom_id res chain seq x y z
N MET A 1 -5.75 17.07 1.78
CA MET A 1 -4.69 16.09 2.05
C MET A 1 -4.57 15.24 0.81
N SER A 2 -3.38 15.21 0.22
CA SER A 2 -3.04 14.27 -0.84
C SER A 2 -2.89 12.86 -0.28
N GLU A 3 -2.98 11.88 -1.14
CA GLU A 3 -2.85 10.48 -0.79
C GLU A 3 -1.41 10.16 -0.34
N TYR A 4 -0.40 10.83 -0.92
CA TYR A 4 0.99 10.74 -0.44
C TYR A 4 1.15 11.26 1.00
N GLU A 5 0.50 12.37 1.35
CA GLU A 5 0.51 12.89 2.73
C GLU A 5 -0.17 11.90 3.69
N LEU A 6 -1.30 11.29 3.27
CA LEU A 6 -1.97 10.27 4.06
C LEU A 6 -1.06 9.05 4.29
N ILE A 7 -0.44 8.57 3.22
CA ILE A 7 0.49 7.44 3.25
C ILE A 7 1.66 7.76 4.20
N ASP A 8 2.21 8.97 4.17
CA ASP A 8 3.31 9.35 5.05
C ASP A 8 2.87 9.45 6.53
N GLN A 9 1.65 9.90 6.79
CA GLN A 9 1.10 9.91 8.15
C GLN A 9 0.85 8.50 8.70
N ILE A 10 0.20 7.63 7.91
CA ILE A 10 0.08 6.21 8.23
C ILE A 10 1.48 5.63 8.41
N ARG A 11 2.47 6.14 7.66
CA ARG A 11 3.82 5.62 7.76
C ARG A 11 4.45 5.89 9.14
N MET A 12 4.30 7.11 9.62
CA MET A 12 4.89 7.50 10.91
C MET A 12 4.23 6.78 12.10
N ARG A 13 2.96 6.39 11.99
CA ARG A 13 2.18 5.83 13.10
C ARG A 13 1.26 4.69 12.67
N THR A 14 1.79 3.69 11.97
CA THR A 14 0.98 2.64 11.29
C THR A 14 -0.07 2.01 12.19
N GLU A 15 0.30 1.52 13.36
CA GLU A 15 -0.64 0.85 14.27
C GLU A 15 -1.73 1.79 14.82
N MET A 16 -1.49 3.11 14.87
CA MET A 16 -2.51 4.10 15.24
C MET A 16 -3.60 4.24 14.17
N TYR A 17 -3.23 4.13 12.89
CA TYR A 17 -4.16 4.31 11.78
C TYR A 17 -4.87 3.01 11.39
N ILE A 18 -4.14 1.90 11.39
CA ILE A 18 -4.63 0.61 10.85
C ILE A 18 -4.71 -0.50 11.91
N GLY A 19 -4.47 -0.19 13.19
CA GLY A 19 -4.61 -1.10 14.34
C GLY A 19 -3.54 -2.18 14.45
N TYR A 20 -3.00 -2.64 13.32
CA TYR A 20 -1.96 -3.65 13.25
C TYR A 20 -1.08 -3.43 12.03
N SER A 21 0.25 -3.49 12.20
CA SER A 21 1.21 -3.29 11.12
C SER A 21 1.15 -4.43 10.10
N SER A 22 0.21 -4.33 9.17
CA SER A 22 -0.06 -5.34 8.14
C SER A 22 -0.39 -4.73 6.78
N PRO A 23 0.24 -5.20 5.68
CA PRO A 23 -0.16 -4.90 4.31
C PRO A 23 -1.66 -5.08 4.06
N THR A 24 -2.30 -6.14 4.59
CA THR A 24 -3.74 -6.37 4.38
C THR A 24 -4.60 -5.37 5.14
N HIS A 25 -4.19 -4.96 6.35
CA HIS A 25 -4.89 -3.91 7.10
C HIS A 25 -4.73 -2.55 6.41
N LEU A 26 -3.54 -2.27 5.88
CA LEU A 26 -3.26 -1.07 5.12
C LEU A 26 -4.10 -1.00 3.84
N SER A 27 -4.15 -2.10 3.08
CA SER A 27 -4.98 -2.18 1.89
C SER A 27 -6.45 -1.95 2.21
N SER A 28 -6.99 -2.56 3.26
CA SER A 28 -8.38 -2.35 3.67
C SER A 28 -8.65 -0.89 4.07
N PHE A 29 -7.73 -0.25 4.81
CA PHE A 29 -7.83 1.16 5.16
C PHE A 29 -7.86 2.05 3.92
N LEU A 30 -6.92 1.85 2.99
CA LEU A 30 -6.82 2.63 1.76
C LEU A 30 -8.05 2.45 0.88
N SER A 31 -8.54 1.21 0.71
CA SER A 31 -9.79 0.95 -0.02
C SER A 31 -10.98 1.71 0.58
N GLY A 32 -11.11 1.74 1.91
CA GLY A 32 -12.17 2.51 2.58
C GLY A 32 -12.01 4.03 2.40
N TYR A 33 -10.78 4.53 2.48
CA TYR A 33 -10.47 5.94 2.25
C TYR A 33 -10.82 6.38 0.82
N PHE A 34 -10.40 5.61 -0.19
CA PHE A 34 -10.71 5.90 -1.59
C PHE A 34 -12.21 5.74 -1.90
N TYR A 35 -12.85 4.74 -1.32
CA TYR A 35 -14.30 4.58 -1.44
C TYR A 35 -15.06 5.80 -0.91
N ALA A 36 -14.62 6.38 0.21
CA ALA A 36 -15.22 7.59 0.75
C ALA A 36 -15.03 8.83 -0.16
N LYS A 37 -13.96 8.85 -0.97
CA LYS A 37 -13.63 9.93 -1.90
C LYS A 37 -14.19 9.76 -3.31
N ILE A 38 -14.87 8.65 -3.61
CA ILE A 38 -15.32 8.32 -4.97
C ILE A 38 -16.29 9.35 -5.60
N ASN A 39 -16.94 10.17 -4.76
CA ASN A 39 -17.87 11.21 -5.19
C ASN A 39 -17.25 12.62 -5.22
N GLU A 40 -16.00 12.78 -4.79
CA GLU A 40 -15.24 14.01 -5.00
C GLU A 40 -14.69 13.99 -6.44
N GLU A 41 -14.71 15.11 -7.17
CA GLU A 41 -14.24 15.18 -8.56
C GLU A 41 -12.86 14.51 -8.68
N ILE A 42 -12.85 13.34 -9.33
CA ILE A 42 -11.69 12.45 -9.38
C ILE A 42 -10.58 13.17 -10.17
N LYS A 43 -9.66 13.82 -9.46
CA LYS A 43 -8.31 14.00 -9.95
C LYS A 43 -7.67 12.62 -9.99
N GLU A 44 -6.91 12.33 -11.04
CA GLU A 44 -6.21 11.05 -11.22
C GLU A 44 -5.65 10.54 -9.89
N GLU A 45 -5.91 9.27 -9.58
CA GLU A 45 -5.46 8.61 -8.36
C GLU A 45 -3.92 8.68 -8.28
N GLU A 46 -3.42 9.60 -7.48
CA GLU A 46 -2.00 9.82 -7.22
C GLU A 46 -1.77 9.44 -5.75
N PRO A 47 -1.22 8.26 -5.43
CA PRO A 47 -0.43 7.40 -6.31
C PRO A 47 -1.25 6.37 -7.09
N ASN A 48 -0.77 6.07 -8.30
CA ASN A 48 -1.28 4.97 -9.12
C ASN A 48 -0.85 3.63 -8.50
N PHE A 49 -1.77 2.98 -7.78
CA PHE A 49 -1.53 1.67 -7.17
C PHE A 49 -1.45 0.51 -8.18
N HIS A 50 -1.83 0.72 -9.44
CA HIS A 50 -1.69 -0.31 -10.48
C HIS A 50 -0.21 -0.60 -10.76
N GLY A 51 0.60 0.45 -10.94
CA GLY A 51 2.05 0.30 -11.10
C GLY A 51 2.71 -0.33 -9.86
N PHE A 52 2.18 -0.03 -8.68
CA PHE A 52 2.65 -0.66 -7.44
C PHE A 52 2.38 -2.16 -7.40
N HIS A 53 1.17 -2.56 -7.78
CA HIS A 53 0.77 -3.96 -7.76
C HIS A 53 1.66 -4.82 -8.68
N ASP A 54 1.95 -4.33 -9.88
CA ASP A 54 2.85 -5.01 -10.82
C ASP A 54 4.30 -5.02 -10.31
N TRP A 55 4.76 -3.94 -9.70
CA TRP A 55 6.08 -3.90 -9.07
C TRP A 55 6.22 -4.95 -7.96
N VAL A 56 5.20 -5.10 -7.10
CA VAL A 56 5.19 -6.10 -6.03
C VAL A 56 5.23 -7.51 -6.62
N ALA A 57 4.42 -7.77 -7.66
CA ALA A 57 4.39 -9.07 -8.34
C ALA A 57 5.78 -9.43 -8.89
N ASN A 58 6.40 -8.51 -9.62
CA ASN A 58 7.74 -8.68 -10.18
C ASN A 58 8.80 -8.89 -9.09
N LYS A 59 8.77 -8.09 -8.02
CA LYS A 59 9.74 -8.16 -6.91
C LYS A 59 9.76 -9.51 -6.21
N PHE A 60 8.60 -10.15 -6.05
CA PHE A 60 8.48 -11.44 -5.36
C PHE A 60 8.32 -12.63 -6.32
N GLY A 61 8.46 -12.41 -7.63
CA GLY A 61 8.43 -13.48 -8.63
C GLY A 61 7.04 -14.10 -8.86
N TYR A 62 5.96 -13.37 -8.57
CA TYR A 62 4.60 -13.82 -8.89
C TYR A 62 4.39 -13.73 -10.41
N ARG A 63 4.09 -14.89 -11.03
CA ARG A 63 3.79 -14.98 -12.48
C ARG A 63 2.42 -14.43 -12.84
N GLU A 64 1.48 -14.49 -11.90
CA GLU A 64 0.11 -14.03 -12.05
C GLU A 64 -0.26 -13.26 -10.78
N SER A 65 -0.74 -12.03 -10.94
CA SER A 65 -0.96 -11.10 -9.84
C SER A 65 -2.41 -11.19 -9.31
N THR A 66 -2.88 -12.41 -9.04
CA THR A 66 -4.29 -12.69 -8.71
C THR A 66 -4.65 -12.39 -7.25
N SER A 67 -3.67 -12.37 -6.36
CA SER A 67 -3.91 -12.27 -4.90
C SER A 67 -4.06 -10.84 -4.37
N GLY A 68 -3.73 -9.81 -5.16
CA GLY A 68 -3.57 -8.44 -4.68
C GLY A 68 -2.21 -8.20 -3.99
N TRP A 69 -1.62 -7.02 -4.20
CA TRP A 69 -0.29 -6.66 -3.67
C TRP A 69 -0.14 -6.90 -2.17
N ALA A 70 -1.20 -6.63 -1.39
CA ALA A 70 -1.19 -6.76 0.05
C ALA A 70 -0.92 -8.19 0.49
N TYR A 71 -1.58 -9.16 -0.15
CA TYR A 71 -1.36 -10.58 0.11
C TYR A 71 0.00 -11.04 -0.40
N MET A 72 0.42 -10.58 -1.58
CA MET A 72 1.75 -10.90 -2.11
C MET A 72 2.86 -10.48 -1.14
N ILE A 73 2.72 -9.32 -0.49
CA ILE A 73 3.65 -8.89 0.57
C ILE A 73 3.44 -9.68 1.87
N GLU A 74 2.19 -9.96 2.25
CA GLU A 74 1.82 -10.69 3.47
C GLU A 74 2.46 -12.08 3.51
N TYR A 75 2.46 -12.80 2.39
CA TYR A 75 3.00 -14.15 2.26
C TYR A 75 4.53 -14.23 2.44
N GLN A 76 5.24 -13.10 2.33
CA GLN A 76 6.69 -13.03 2.53
C GLN A 76 7.08 -12.88 4.01
N ARG A 77 6.11 -12.87 4.93
CA ARG A 77 6.34 -12.77 6.37
C ARG A 77 6.86 -14.10 6.96
N GLU A 78 8.17 -14.27 7.02
CA GLU A 78 8.79 -15.11 8.06
C GLU A 78 8.86 -14.36 9.40
N ASP A 79 9.01 -13.03 9.35
CA ASP A 79 9.11 -12.13 10.52
C ASP A 79 8.16 -10.94 10.37
N LYS A 80 7.23 -10.79 11.33
CA LYS A 80 6.04 -9.93 11.26
C LYS A 80 6.35 -8.43 11.09
N LYS A 81 7.60 -7.99 11.32
CA LYS A 81 8.01 -6.58 11.33
C LYS A 81 8.58 -6.02 10.01
N LYS A 82 9.03 -6.87 9.07
CA LYS A 82 9.73 -6.43 7.84
C LYS A 82 8.87 -5.96 6.65
N PRO A 83 7.62 -6.41 6.43
CA PRO A 83 6.94 -6.16 5.14
C PRO A 83 6.52 -4.71 4.92
N TYR A 84 6.27 -4.00 6.00
CA TYR A 84 5.91 -2.60 6.00
C TYR A 84 7.05 -1.70 5.46
N ILE A 85 8.30 -2.09 5.68
CA ILE A 85 9.48 -1.40 5.14
C ILE A 85 9.49 -1.47 3.60
N TYR A 86 9.01 -2.57 3.00
CA TYR A 86 8.98 -2.68 1.53
C TYR A 86 7.91 -1.80 0.88
N PHE A 87 6.73 -1.70 1.49
CA PHE A 87 5.66 -0.81 1.02
C PHE A 87 6.09 0.66 1.11
N THR A 88 6.67 1.05 2.24
CA THR A 88 7.12 2.42 2.48
C THR A 88 8.35 2.80 1.67
N ASN A 89 9.29 1.87 1.44
CA ASN A 89 10.43 2.10 0.56
C ASN A 89 9.99 2.27 -0.91
N TYR A 90 8.98 1.53 -1.37
CA TYR A 90 8.46 1.74 -2.73
C TYR A 90 7.93 3.16 -2.91
N LEU A 91 7.08 3.63 -1.98
CA LEU A 91 6.46 4.95 -2.06
C LEU A 91 7.47 6.11 -1.94
N MET A 92 8.61 5.87 -1.28
CA MET A 92 9.72 6.84 -1.22
C MET A 92 10.60 6.86 -2.48
N ASN A 93 10.61 5.80 -3.30
CA ASN A 93 11.47 5.69 -4.49
C ASN A 93 10.73 6.03 -5.81
N ILE A 94 9.45 6.42 -5.76
CA ILE A 94 8.74 6.97 -6.94
C ILE A 94 8.95 8.50 -7.07
N GLY A 95 9.79 9.08 -6.21
CA GLY A 95 10.15 10.49 -6.22
C GLY A 95 11.51 10.81 -6.87
N GLU A 96 12.19 9.82 -7.46
CA GLU A 96 13.45 9.99 -8.20
C GLU A 96 13.35 9.45 -9.64
#